data_AF-A0A933SPS7-F1
#
_entry.id   AF-A0A933SPS7-F1
#
_cell.length_a   1.000
_cell.length_b   1.000
_cell.length_c   1.000
_cell.angle_alpha   90.00
_cell.angle_beta   90.00
_cell.angle_gamma   90.00
#
_symmetry.space_group_name_H-M   'P 1'
#
loop_
_entity.id
_entity.type
_entity.pdbx_description
1 polymer ?
#
loop_
_entity_poly.entity_id
_entity_poly.type
_entity_poly.pdbx_seq_one_letter_code
_entity_poly.pdbx_strand_id
1 'polypeptide(L)'
;MHNNISPHLFVLSTFLISIFSFLIFREIGTHDKYFFVPVLGLAVVYGLINFIRQRKGSSHFSVQKEIEFYPLVKKSIARYLVWLVILYAGFKFYELHPLYKQVEKNLTFFSYFFQLYLMFGLPYFFVTLIFKSSAKEDFYDPAIRIIHIFKQIFLRIFQRNKNRPIFGVFKKQYNKKVLLNLLMRGYFIPFMVIQVYVNINDSIVYSNNNFREYDLLTILMWTSAILWLTDTLNASMSYCIESRWIENRSRSIDMTVSGWLVCLASYAPLNNITGSLFPFGPFAASKYPDSIFIQDITFIYFIKILEITVLIFHVYADCSLGPSIANITFKKLQTRGLYGIIRHPGTTFKLLLWWVQAGFYREFWRFDFLFGHLMWNILYILRAITEERHLGKFEEYREYIKKVKYRFIPWVV
;
A
#
# COMPACT_ATOMS: atom_id res chain seq x y z
N MET A 1 1.10 -5.96 -23.33
CA MET A 1 0.31 -6.34 -22.13
C MET A 1 0.38 -7.84 -21.75
N HIS A 2 0.91 -8.75 -22.59
CA HIS A 2 0.89 -10.19 -22.32
C HIS A 2 1.87 -10.72 -21.25
N ASN A 3 2.85 -9.92 -20.81
CA ASN A 3 3.93 -10.36 -19.91
C ASN A 3 3.71 -10.01 -18.42
N ASN A 4 2.54 -9.46 -18.06
CA ASN A 4 2.23 -9.18 -16.66
C ASN A 4 1.91 -10.46 -15.89
N ILE A 5 2.31 -10.49 -14.62
CA ILE A 5 1.98 -11.58 -13.70
C ILE A 5 0.46 -11.70 -13.59
N SER A 6 -0.04 -12.93 -13.55
CA SER A 6 -1.46 -13.21 -13.37
C SER A 6 -1.95 -12.61 -12.04
N PRO A 7 -3.11 -11.91 -12.01
CA PRO A 7 -3.68 -11.42 -10.76
C PRO A 7 -3.86 -12.54 -9.72
N HIS A 8 -4.28 -13.72 -10.18
CA HIS A 8 -4.46 -14.90 -9.33
C HIS A 8 -3.18 -15.32 -8.60
N LEU A 9 -2.01 -15.13 -9.22
CA LEU A 9 -0.74 -15.48 -8.59
C LEU A 9 -0.41 -14.53 -7.43
N PHE A 10 -0.70 -13.23 -7.57
CA PHE A 10 -0.53 -12.27 -6.48
C PHE A 10 -1.50 -12.54 -5.33
N VAL A 11 -2.76 -12.81 -5.64
CA VAL A 11 -3.77 -13.20 -4.64
C VAL A 11 -3.34 -14.45 -3.89
N LEU A 12 -3.01 -15.52 -4.60
CA LEU A 12 -2.61 -16.79 -4.01
C LEU A 12 -1.36 -16.65 -3.13
N SER A 13 -0.31 -15.99 -3.64
CA SER A 13 0.93 -15.82 -2.88
C SER A 13 0.76 -14.94 -1.64
N THR A 14 -0.05 -13.88 -1.72
CA THR A 14 -0.37 -13.05 -0.54
C THR A 14 -1.16 -13.85 0.48
N PHE A 15 -2.18 -14.59 0.04
CA PHE A 15 -3.01 -15.41 0.94
C PHE A 15 -2.19 -16.50 1.63
N LEU A 16 -1.34 -17.23 0.89
CA LEU A 16 -0.46 -18.25 1.47
C LEU A 16 0.50 -17.65 2.51
N ILE A 17 1.10 -16.48 2.23
CA ILE A 17 1.94 -15.80 3.21
C ILE A 17 1.14 -15.37 4.43
N SER A 18 -0.11 -14.95 4.27
CA SER A 18 -0.98 -14.55 5.37
C SER A 18 -1.31 -15.73 6.29
N ILE A 19 -1.68 -16.87 5.71
CA ILE A 19 -1.93 -18.12 6.46
C ILE A 19 -0.66 -18.60 7.14
N PHE A 20 0.47 -18.64 6.42
CA PHE A 20 1.75 -19.05 7.00
C PHE A 20 2.18 -18.14 8.16
N SER A 21 1.97 -16.83 8.01
CA SER A 21 2.24 -15.86 9.07
C SER A 21 1.35 -16.12 10.28
N PHE A 22 0.04 -16.27 10.07
CA PHE A 22 -0.88 -16.63 11.15
C PHE A 22 -0.42 -17.89 11.90
N LEU A 23 -0.08 -18.97 11.18
CA LEU A 23 0.38 -20.22 11.80
C LEU A 23 1.64 -20.02 12.65
N ILE A 24 2.63 -19.27 12.16
CA ILE A 24 3.84 -18.96 12.93
C ILE A 24 3.47 -18.16 14.18
N PHE A 25 2.78 -17.03 14.02
CA PHE A 25 2.47 -16.12 15.14
C PHE A 25 1.48 -16.74 16.14
N ARG A 26 0.71 -17.76 15.74
CA ARG A 26 -0.09 -18.55 16.68
C ARG A 26 0.77 -19.36 17.64
N GLU A 27 1.86 -19.97 17.16
CA GLU A 27 2.77 -20.78 17.97
C GLU A 27 3.70 -19.92 18.85
N ILE A 28 4.23 -18.83 18.30
CA ILE A 28 5.18 -17.95 19.03
C ILE A 28 4.51 -16.79 19.77
N GLY A 29 3.19 -16.60 19.59
CA GLY A 29 2.46 -15.41 20.04
C GLY A 29 2.74 -14.17 19.19
N THR A 30 1.97 -13.09 19.42
CA THR A 30 2.21 -11.78 18.77
C THR A 30 3.48 -11.14 19.32
N HIS A 31 4.63 -11.53 18.78
CA HIS A 31 5.88 -10.86 19.12
C HIS A 31 5.93 -9.46 18.49
N ASP A 32 5.92 -8.45 19.35
CA ASP A 32 6.05 -7.02 19.04
C ASP A 32 7.26 -6.66 18.18
N LYS A 33 8.28 -7.53 18.18
CA LYS A 33 9.55 -7.32 17.45
C LYS A 33 9.51 -7.83 16.01
N TYR A 34 8.61 -8.74 15.66
CA TYR A 34 8.70 -9.49 14.40
C TYR A 34 7.47 -9.39 13.50
N PHE A 35 6.43 -8.67 13.90
CA PHE A 35 5.16 -8.59 13.15
C PHE A 35 5.30 -8.08 11.70
N PHE A 36 6.41 -7.46 11.32
CA PHE A 36 6.70 -7.01 9.95
C PHE A 36 7.45 -8.05 9.09
N VAL A 37 7.92 -9.16 9.66
CA VAL A 37 8.57 -10.26 8.93
C VAL A 37 7.68 -10.79 7.79
N PRO A 38 6.35 -10.97 7.96
CA PRO A 38 5.44 -11.30 6.86
C PRO A 38 5.54 -10.37 5.64
N VAL A 39 5.71 -9.06 5.87
CA VAL A 39 5.85 -8.05 4.81
C VAL A 39 7.14 -8.29 4.00
N LEU A 40 8.24 -8.60 4.70
CA LEU A 40 9.52 -8.96 4.07
C LEU A 40 9.41 -10.30 3.33
N GLY A 41 8.75 -11.30 3.93
CA GLY A 41 8.49 -12.59 3.31
C GLY A 41 7.72 -12.47 2.00
N LEU A 42 6.66 -11.67 1.97
CA LEU A 42 5.89 -11.38 0.75
C LEU A 42 6.76 -10.69 -0.31
N ALA A 43 7.60 -9.73 0.08
CA ALA A 43 8.54 -9.09 -0.83
C ALA A 43 9.56 -10.06 -1.44
N VAL A 44 10.05 -11.03 -0.67
CA VAL A 44 10.94 -12.10 -1.18
C VAL A 44 10.20 -12.96 -2.20
N VAL A 45 8.98 -13.41 -1.89
CA VAL A 45 8.16 -14.21 -2.82
C VAL A 45 7.91 -13.46 -4.13
N TYR A 46 7.50 -12.19 -4.06
CA TYR A 46 7.29 -11.36 -5.25
C TYR A 46 8.60 -11.12 -6.02
N GLY A 47 9.72 -10.94 -5.31
CA GLY A 47 11.04 -10.82 -5.90
C GLY A 47 11.44 -12.07 -6.69
N LEU A 48 11.23 -13.25 -6.11
CA LEU A 48 11.50 -14.54 -6.75
C LEU A 48 10.63 -14.76 -7.99
N ILE A 49 9.32 -14.51 -7.90
CA ILE A 49 8.39 -14.62 -9.04
C ILE A 49 8.87 -13.72 -10.20
N ASN A 50 9.20 -12.47 -9.92
CA ASN A 50 9.69 -11.53 -10.94
C ASN A 50 11.07 -11.90 -11.48
N PHE A 51 11.95 -12.50 -10.66
CA PHE A 51 13.26 -12.96 -11.11
C PHE A 51 13.16 -14.18 -12.03
N ILE A 52 12.30 -15.15 -11.71
CA ILE A 52 11.98 -16.28 -12.60
C ILE A 52 11.43 -15.76 -13.93
N ARG A 53 10.54 -14.77 -13.89
CA ARG A 53 9.99 -14.14 -15.10
C ARG A 53 11.05 -13.41 -15.92
N GLN A 54 12.01 -12.74 -15.27
CA GLN A 54 13.14 -12.12 -15.96
C GLN A 54 14.00 -13.15 -16.68
N ARG A 55 14.31 -14.30 -16.05
CA ARG A 55 15.06 -15.39 -16.68
C ARG A 55 14.36 -15.96 -17.92
N LYS A 56 13.03 -15.89 -17.97
CA LYS A 56 12.21 -16.25 -19.13
C LYS A 56 12.12 -15.14 -20.20
N GLY A 57 12.88 -14.05 -20.08
CA GLY A 57 12.89 -12.94 -21.07
C GLY A 57 11.74 -11.94 -20.94
N SER A 58 10.89 -12.06 -19.92
CA SER A 58 9.66 -11.28 -19.77
C SER A 58 9.80 -10.06 -18.85
N SER A 59 11.00 -9.51 -18.71
CA SER A 59 11.29 -8.33 -17.87
C SER A 59 12.19 -7.33 -18.60
N HIS A 60 12.04 -6.04 -18.29
CA HIS A 60 12.92 -4.98 -18.81
C HIS A 60 14.27 -4.90 -18.09
N PHE A 61 14.47 -5.69 -17.03
CA PHE A 61 15.73 -5.78 -16.30
C PHE A 61 16.65 -6.81 -16.92
N SER A 62 17.95 -6.52 -16.95
CA SER A 62 18.99 -7.43 -17.43
C SER A 62 19.97 -7.80 -16.33
N VAL A 63 20.59 -8.98 -16.48
CA VAL A 63 21.78 -9.34 -15.70
C VAL A 63 22.97 -8.71 -16.41
N GLN A 64 23.75 -7.93 -15.68
CA GLN A 64 24.94 -7.27 -16.22
C GLN A 64 25.99 -8.34 -16.57
N LYS A 65 26.42 -8.35 -17.85
CA LYS A 65 27.38 -9.33 -18.37
C LYS A 65 28.83 -8.95 -18.05
N GLU A 66 29.14 -7.67 -18.13
CA GLU A 66 30.48 -7.12 -17.84
C GLU A 66 30.44 -6.29 -16.57
N ILE A 67 31.12 -6.76 -15.53
CA ILE A 67 31.11 -6.15 -14.20
C ILE A 67 32.43 -5.42 -13.98
N GLU A 68 32.42 -4.10 -14.14
CA GLU A 68 33.51 -3.26 -13.67
C GLU A 68 33.39 -3.07 -12.14
N PHE A 69 34.34 -3.64 -11.39
CA PHE A 69 34.28 -3.68 -9.92
C PHE A 69 34.27 -2.28 -9.29
N TYR A 70 35.16 -1.39 -9.72
CA TYR A 70 35.30 -0.07 -9.12
C TYR A 70 34.03 0.81 -9.29
N PRO A 71 33.46 0.97 -10.51
CA PRO A 71 32.20 1.68 -10.69
C PRO A 71 31.03 1.06 -9.94
N LEU A 72 30.97 -0.27 -9.85
CA LEU A 72 29.94 -0.97 -9.08
C LEU A 72 30.02 -0.63 -7.59
N VAL A 73 31.20 -0.77 -6.98
CA VAL A 73 31.43 -0.45 -5.56
C VAL A 73 31.06 1.01 -5.26
N LYS A 74 31.57 1.95 -6.08
CA LYS A 74 31.28 3.39 -5.93
C LYS A 74 29.78 3.68 -6.01
N LYS A 75 29.09 3.08 -6.99
CA LYS A 75 27.63 3.21 -7.19
C LYS A 75 26.83 2.63 -6.02
N SER A 76 27.25 1.49 -5.46
CA SER A 76 26.61 0.83 -4.32
C SER A 76 26.76 1.64 -3.04
N ILE A 77 27.99 2.06 -2.70
CA ILE A 77 28.28 2.85 -1.50
C ILE A 77 27.54 4.19 -1.53
N ALA A 78 27.56 4.89 -2.67
CA ALA A 78 26.86 6.17 -2.80
C ALA A 78 25.34 6.03 -2.55
N ARG A 79 24.70 4.97 -3.08
CA ARG A 79 23.28 4.71 -2.83
C ARG A 79 23.04 4.33 -1.37
N TYR A 80 23.89 3.49 -0.80
CA TYR A 80 23.82 3.07 0.60
C TYR A 80 23.86 4.27 1.55
N LEU A 81 24.86 5.16 1.42
CA LEU A 81 24.98 6.31 2.30
C LEU A 81 23.80 7.28 2.21
N VAL A 82 23.28 7.52 0.99
CA VAL A 82 22.13 8.42 0.83
C VAL A 82 20.88 7.83 1.46
N TRP A 83 20.61 6.55 1.23
CA TRP A 83 19.46 5.88 1.84
C TRP A 83 19.61 5.74 3.35
N LEU A 84 20.83 5.55 3.87
CA LEU A 84 21.11 5.58 5.30
C LEU A 84 20.66 6.89 5.93
N VAL A 85 21.02 8.02 5.32
CA VAL A 85 20.63 9.36 5.79
C VAL A 85 19.10 9.54 5.71
N ILE A 86 18.46 9.12 4.63
CA ILE A 86 17.00 9.24 4.48
C ILE A 86 16.26 8.40 5.52
N LEU A 87 16.67 7.15 5.72
CA LEU A 87 16.04 6.25 6.69
C LEU A 87 16.27 6.72 8.12
N TYR A 88 17.47 7.21 8.44
CA TYR A 88 17.76 7.79 9.75
C TYR A 88 16.95 9.06 10.01
N ALA A 89 16.84 9.96 9.03
CA ALA A 89 16.01 11.15 9.13
C ALA A 89 14.53 10.79 9.32
N GLY A 90 14.04 9.78 8.60
CA GLY A 90 12.69 9.23 8.79
C GLY A 90 12.49 8.68 10.20
N PHE A 91 13.42 7.86 10.70
CA PHE A 91 13.37 7.32 12.06
C PHE A 91 13.30 8.42 13.12
N LYS A 92 14.17 9.44 13.03
CA LYS A 92 14.14 10.60 13.93
C LYS A 92 12.87 11.42 13.81
N PHE A 93 12.31 11.56 12.61
CA PHE A 93 11.03 12.22 12.44
C PHE A 93 9.93 11.49 13.21
N TYR A 94 9.83 10.17 13.13
CA TYR A 94 8.80 9.41 13.86
C TYR A 94 9.03 9.38 15.37
N GLU A 95 10.28 9.38 15.82
CA GLU A 95 10.64 9.45 17.25
C GLU A 95 10.23 10.79 17.88
N LEU A 96 10.41 11.90 17.15
CA LEU A 96 10.16 13.24 17.66
C LEU A 96 8.71 13.71 17.48
N HIS A 97 8.02 13.22 16.44
CA HIS A 97 6.69 13.74 16.09
C HIS A 97 5.60 13.20 17.05
N PRO A 98 4.83 14.07 17.75
CA PRO A 98 3.87 13.66 18.78
C PRO A 98 2.84 12.63 18.31
N LEU A 99 2.31 12.76 17.08
CA LEU A 99 1.33 11.83 16.51
C LEU A 99 1.84 10.38 16.40
N TYR A 100 3.13 10.19 16.13
CA TYR A 100 3.70 8.86 15.90
C TYR A 100 4.38 8.30 17.16
N LYS A 101 4.86 9.17 18.04
CA LYS A 101 5.44 8.81 19.34
C LYS A 101 4.48 8.02 20.23
N GLN A 102 3.17 8.30 20.12
CA GLN A 102 2.14 7.58 20.88
C GLN A 102 1.97 6.12 20.44
N VAL A 103 2.49 5.74 19.27
CA VAL A 103 2.34 4.39 18.72
C VAL A 103 3.69 3.67 18.72
N GLU A 104 3.98 2.99 19.84
CA GLU A 104 5.25 2.30 20.10
C GLU A 104 5.68 1.36 18.96
N LYS A 105 4.72 0.64 18.35
CA LYS A 105 4.99 -0.36 17.30
C LYS A 105 5.66 0.23 16.06
N ASN A 106 5.41 1.50 15.75
CA ASN A 106 6.09 2.19 14.66
C ASN A 106 7.58 2.31 14.93
N LEU A 107 7.94 2.75 16.14
CA LEU A 107 9.34 2.93 16.53
C LEU A 107 10.08 1.60 16.52
N THR A 108 9.43 0.53 17.01
CA THR A 108 9.95 -0.84 16.95
C THR A 108 10.21 -1.27 15.50
N PHE A 109 9.24 -1.08 14.60
CA PHE A 109 9.44 -1.40 13.18
C PHE A 109 10.63 -0.64 12.58
N PHE A 110 10.68 0.68 12.76
CA PHE A 110 11.75 1.48 12.16
C PHE A 110 13.12 1.15 12.76
N SER A 111 13.22 0.85 14.06
CA SER A 111 14.48 0.47 14.68
C SER A 111 15.04 -0.83 14.11
N TYR A 112 14.19 -1.86 13.99
CA TYR A 112 14.62 -3.14 13.42
C TYR A 112 14.87 -3.06 11.91
N PHE A 113 14.02 -2.34 11.17
CA PHE A 113 14.25 -2.10 9.75
C PHE A 113 15.56 -1.36 9.50
N PHE A 114 15.89 -0.38 10.35
CA PHE A 114 17.15 0.34 10.27
C PHE A 114 18.37 -0.58 10.56
N GLN A 115 18.28 -1.46 11.55
CA GLN A 115 19.32 -2.47 11.82
C GLN A 115 19.51 -3.43 10.64
N LEU A 116 18.41 -3.94 10.06
CA LEU A 116 18.46 -4.78 8.86
C LEU A 116 19.10 -4.02 7.69
N TYR A 117 18.78 -2.74 7.53
CA TYR A 117 19.37 -1.90 6.51
C TYR A 117 20.88 -1.70 6.70
N LEU A 118 21.34 -1.50 7.94
CA LEU A 118 22.77 -1.38 8.25
C LEU A 118 23.55 -2.64 7.81
N MET A 119 23.01 -3.82 8.10
CA MET A 119 23.64 -5.11 7.79
C MET A 119 23.53 -5.48 6.30
N PHE A 120 22.34 -5.36 5.71
CA PHE A 120 22.04 -5.93 4.39
C PHE A 120 21.88 -4.88 3.29
N GLY A 121 21.84 -3.58 3.61
CA GLY A 121 21.62 -2.52 2.63
C GLY A 121 22.72 -2.44 1.57
N LEU A 122 24.00 -2.53 1.98
CA LEU A 122 25.12 -2.51 1.04
C LEU A 122 25.18 -3.79 0.17
N PRO A 123 25.13 -5.01 0.73
CA PRO A 123 24.99 -6.24 -0.07
C PRO A 123 23.81 -6.19 -1.05
N TYR A 124 22.67 -5.64 -0.62
CA TYR A 124 21.49 -5.47 -1.46
C TYR A 124 21.79 -4.63 -2.71
N PHE A 125 22.49 -3.50 -2.59
CA PHE A 125 22.81 -2.67 -3.75
C PHE A 125 23.78 -3.36 -4.71
N PHE A 126 24.76 -4.10 -4.21
CA PHE A 126 25.65 -4.91 -5.05
C PHE A 126 24.87 -5.93 -5.87
N VAL A 127 24.11 -6.77 -5.20
CA VAL A 127 23.30 -7.84 -5.81
C VAL A 127 22.28 -7.24 -6.79
N THR A 128 21.64 -6.13 -6.42
CA THR A 128 20.64 -5.46 -7.27
C THR A 128 21.26 -4.86 -8.53
N LEU A 129 22.41 -4.21 -8.45
CA LEU A 129 23.04 -3.60 -9.62
C LEU A 129 23.58 -4.66 -10.61
N ILE A 130 23.97 -5.84 -10.12
CA ILE A 130 24.41 -6.96 -10.96
C ILE A 130 23.21 -7.64 -11.64
N PHE A 131 22.22 -8.10 -10.86
CA PHE A 131 21.16 -8.99 -11.36
C PHE A 131 19.92 -8.25 -11.89
N LYS A 132 19.71 -7.00 -11.48
CA LYS A 132 18.56 -6.15 -11.85
C LYS A 132 19.05 -4.82 -12.43
N SER A 133 19.99 -4.90 -13.38
CA SER A 133 20.56 -3.74 -14.05
C SER A 133 19.55 -3.10 -15.01
N SER A 134 19.50 -1.77 -15.02
CA SER A 134 18.69 -0.97 -15.96
C SER A 134 19.09 0.50 -15.90
N ALA A 135 19.50 1.07 -17.04
CA ALA A 135 19.91 2.46 -17.15
C ALA A 135 18.77 3.45 -16.81
N LYS A 136 17.55 3.11 -17.23
CA LYS A 136 16.35 3.91 -16.92
C LYS A 136 16.11 3.98 -15.41
N GLU A 137 16.26 2.85 -14.72
CA GLU A 137 16.04 2.75 -13.27
C GLU A 137 17.17 3.35 -12.44
N ASP A 138 18.40 3.40 -12.98
CA ASP A 138 19.49 4.17 -12.38
C ASP A 138 19.20 5.67 -12.43
N PHE A 139 18.68 6.18 -13.55
CA PHE A 139 18.35 7.60 -13.68
C PHE A 139 17.23 8.02 -12.72
N TYR A 140 16.23 7.18 -12.47
CA TYR A 140 15.12 7.49 -11.56
C TYR A 140 15.36 7.09 -10.11
N ASP A 141 16.55 6.57 -9.78
CA ASP A 141 16.87 6.16 -8.42
C ASP A 141 16.80 7.36 -7.45
N PRO A 142 16.02 7.26 -6.35
CA PRO A 142 15.89 8.35 -5.38
C PRO A 142 17.24 8.84 -4.85
N ALA A 143 18.18 7.92 -4.58
CA ALA A 143 19.47 8.29 -4.02
C ALA A 143 20.30 9.12 -5.01
N ILE A 144 20.33 8.71 -6.28
CA ILE A 144 21.03 9.45 -7.34
C ILE A 144 20.41 10.83 -7.52
N ARG A 145 19.08 10.93 -7.48
CA ARG A 145 18.39 12.22 -7.61
C ARG A 145 18.68 13.16 -6.47
N ILE A 146 18.72 12.65 -5.25
CA ILE A 146 19.06 13.45 -4.08
C ILE A 146 20.48 13.98 -4.19
N ILE A 147 21.45 13.15 -4.61
CA ILE A 147 22.83 13.60 -4.89
C ILE A 147 22.83 14.73 -5.93
N HIS A 148 22.10 14.58 -7.04
CA HIS A 148 22.02 15.63 -8.06
C HIS A 148 21.34 16.92 -7.57
N ILE A 149 20.30 16.81 -6.73
CA ILE A 149 19.63 17.96 -6.12
C ILE A 149 20.62 18.72 -5.24
N PHE A 150 21.31 18.03 -4.32
CA PHE A 150 22.32 18.65 -3.46
C PHE A 150 23.47 19.26 -4.25
N LYS A 151 24.00 18.57 -5.26
CA LYS A 151 25.04 19.11 -6.14
C LYS A 151 24.58 20.38 -6.86
N GLN A 152 23.35 20.41 -7.37
CA GLN A 152 22.80 21.61 -8.04
C GLN A 152 22.58 22.77 -7.08
N ILE A 153 22.15 22.50 -5.84
CA ILE A 153 22.00 23.51 -4.79
C ILE A 153 23.36 24.08 -4.42
N PHE A 154 24.34 23.22 -4.13
CA PHE A 154 25.71 23.61 -3.77
C PHE A 154 26.33 24.49 -4.86
N LEU A 155 26.31 24.04 -6.12
CA LEU A 155 26.85 24.83 -7.23
C LEU A 155 26.18 26.20 -7.37
N ARG A 156 24.87 26.32 -7.14
CA ARG A 156 24.16 27.61 -7.20
C ARG A 156 24.51 28.55 -6.06
N ILE A 157 24.74 28.01 -4.86
CA ILE A 157 25.18 28.79 -3.70
C ILE A 157 26.59 29.36 -3.96
N PHE A 158 27.52 28.53 -4.43
CA PHE A 158 28.91 28.93 -4.66
C PHE A 158 29.11 29.78 -5.92
N GLN A 159 28.36 29.54 -7.00
CA GLN A 159 28.52 30.28 -8.26
C GLN A 159 27.78 31.63 -8.29
N ARG A 160 27.18 32.08 -7.17
CA ARG A 160 26.52 33.39 -6.97
C ARG A 160 25.73 33.90 -8.18
N ASN A 161 25.05 32.99 -8.88
CA ASN A 161 24.41 33.28 -10.16
C ASN A 161 23.04 33.90 -9.89
N LYS A 162 22.96 35.24 -9.82
CA LYS A 162 21.78 36.03 -9.40
C LYS A 162 20.49 35.69 -10.15
N ASN A 163 20.57 35.14 -11.36
CA ASN A 163 19.41 34.97 -12.25
C ASN A 163 18.64 33.66 -12.06
N ARG A 164 19.05 32.74 -11.18
CA ARG A 164 18.32 31.47 -10.97
C ARG A 164 18.07 31.20 -9.48
N PRO A 165 16.81 31.09 -9.03
CA PRO A 165 16.51 30.82 -7.64
C PRO A 165 17.05 29.45 -7.22
N ILE A 166 17.65 29.38 -6.03
CA ILE A 166 18.23 28.15 -5.46
C ILE A 166 17.18 27.03 -5.43
N PHE A 167 15.97 27.36 -4.94
CA PHE A 167 14.84 26.43 -4.85
C PHE A 167 14.20 26.06 -6.21
N GLY A 168 14.64 26.66 -7.31
CA GLY A 168 14.18 26.27 -8.66
C GLY A 168 14.52 24.82 -9.03
N VAL A 169 15.47 24.19 -8.33
CA VAL A 169 15.78 22.76 -8.49
C VAL A 169 14.59 21.87 -8.14
N PHE A 170 13.78 22.26 -7.16
CA PHE A 170 12.60 21.51 -6.72
C PHE A 170 11.42 21.60 -7.69
N LYS A 171 11.40 22.64 -8.54
CA LYS A 171 10.36 22.80 -9.58
C LYS A 171 10.50 21.80 -10.72
N LYS A 172 11.66 21.16 -10.90
CA LYS A 172 11.86 20.13 -11.93
C LYS A 172 10.97 18.93 -11.63
N GLN A 173 10.16 18.52 -12.62
CA GLN A 173 9.16 17.45 -12.48
C GLN A 173 9.73 16.15 -11.91
N TYR A 174 10.94 15.77 -12.32
CA TYR A 174 11.61 14.56 -11.83
C TYR A 174 12.02 14.63 -10.35
N ASN A 175 12.52 15.78 -9.91
CA ASN A 175 12.90 16.00 -8.51
C ASN A 175 11.66 16.04 -7.63
N LYS A 176 10.63 16.77 -8.07
CA LYS A 176 9.32 16.80 -7.42
C LYS A 176 8.73 15.40 -7.29
N LYS A 177 8.81 14.56 -8.33
CA LYS A 177 8.34 13.17 -8.30
C LYS A 177 9.02 12.37 -7.18
N VAL A 178 10.36 12.41 -7.08
CA VAL A 178 11.09 11.65 -6.05
C VAL A 178 10.70 12.12 -4.65
N LEU A 179 10.66 13.42 -4.41
CA LEU A 179 10.31 13.99 -3.11
C LEU A 179 8.87 13.66 -2.70
N LEU A 180 7.93 13.77 -3.64
CA LEU A 180 6.55 13.39 -3.41
C LEU A 180 6.39 11.88 -3.14
N ASN A 181 7.18 11.02 -3.79
CA ASN A 181 7.15 9.58 -3.46
C ASN A 181 7.67 9.33 -2.04
N LEU A 182 8.74 10.00 -1.61
CA LEU A 182 9.23 9.91 -0.24
C LEU A 182 8.21 10.44 0.77
N LEU A 183 7.55 11.57 0.46
CA LEU A 183 6.49 12.13 1.31
C LEU A 183 5.29 11.18 1.42
N MET A 184 4.84 10.62 0.30
CA MET A 184 3.75 9.63 0.28
C MET A 184 4.12 8.44 1.17
N ARG A 185 5.31 7.86 1.00
CA ARG A 185 5.76 6.72 1.82
C ARG A 185 5.87 7.10 3.29
N GLY A 186 6.40 8.29 3.59
CA GLY A 186 6.49 8.80 4.96
C GLY A 186 5.12 8.93 5.64
N TYR A 187 4.09 9.29 4.88
CA TYR A 187 2.72 9.38 5.39
C TYR A 187 2.11 7.98 5.64
N PHE A 188 2.24 7.05 4.69
CA PHE A 188 1.53 5.77 4.72
C PHE A 188 2.23 4.66 5.52
N ILE A 189 3.57 4.61 5.57
CA ILE A 189 4.30 3.48 6.21
C ILE A 189 3.85 3.25 7.66
N PRO A 190 3.78 4.26 8.55
CA PRO A 190 3.39 4.02 9.94
C PRO A 190 2.02 3.35 10.06
N PHE A 191 1.04 3.84 9.31
CA PHE A 191 -0.31 3.29 9.30
C PHE A 191 -0.35 1.85 8.80
N MET A 192 0.36 1.56 7.71
CA MET A 192 0.42 0.21 7.11
C MET A 192 1.00 -0.82 8.07
N VAL A 193 2.10 -0.46 8.73
CA VAL A 193 2.80 -1.30 9.71
C VAL A 193 1.89 -1.62 10.90
N ILE A 194 1.21 -0.62 11.46
CA ILE A 194 0.26 -0.84 12.57
C ILE A 194 -0.87 -1.79 12.15
N GLN A 195 -1.42 -1.61 10.96
CA GLN A 195 -2.53 -2.47 10.50
C GLN A 195 -2.14 -3.94 10.40
N VAL A 196 -0.91 -4.25 9.96
CA VAL A 196 -0.42 -5.63 9.96
C VAL A 196 -0.35 -6.19 11.38
N TYR A 197 0.17 -5.42 12.34
CA TYR A 197 0.21 -5.85 13.75
C TYR A 197 -1.19 -6.15 14.30
N VAL A 198 -2.13 -5.22 14.09
CA VAL A 198 -3.53 -5.36 14.57
C VAL A 198 -4.18 -6.60 13.96
N ASN A 199 -4.08 -6.80 12.65
CA ASN A 199 -4.74 -7.94 12.00
C ASN A 199 -4.10 -9.29 12.34
N ILE A 200 -2.78 -9.34 12.58
CA ILE A 200 -2.15 -10.55 13.12
C ILE A 200 -2.71 -10.83 14.53
N ASN A 201 -2.77 -9.81 15.39
CA ASN A 201 -3.30 -9.96 16.74
C ASN A 201 -4.76 -10.41 16.73
N ASP A 202 -5.62 -9.77 15.94
CA ASP A 202 -7.03 -10.13 15.81
C ASP A 202 -7.19 -11.56 15.31
N SER A 203 -6.40 -11.99 14.32
CA SER A 203 -6.46 -13.37 13.82
C SER A 203 -6.10 -14.40 14.90
N ILE A 204 -5.20 -14.07 15.82
CA ILE A 204 -4.82 -14.95 16.94
C ILE A 204 -5.87 -14.92 18.04
N VAL A 205 -6.37 -13.74 18.41
CA VAL A 205 -7.42 -13.58 19.42
C VAL A 205 -8.67 -14.36 19.02
N TYR A 206 -9.15 -14.20 17.77
CA TYR A 206 -10.30 -14.98 17.29
C TYR A 206 -10.01 -16.47 17.17
N SER A 207 -8.76 -16.87 16.90
CA SER A 207 -8.38 -18.30 16.90
C SER A 207 -8.33 -18.89 18.31
N ASN A 208 -8.02 -18.10 19.34
CA ASN A 208 -7.92 -18.57 20.72
C ASN A 208 -9.29 -18.55 21.43
N ASN A 209 -10.15 -17.59 21.09
CA ASN A 209 -11.50 -17.44 21.64
C ASN A 209 -12.46 -18.48 21.04
N ASN A 210 -12.36 -19.74 21.48
CA ASN A 210 -13.34 -20.81 21.23
C ASN A 210 -13.52 -21.28 19.78
N PHE A 211 -12.45 -21.27 18.95
CA PHE A 211 -12.43 -22.15 17.74
C PHE A 211 -12.69 -23.63 18.08
N ARG A 212 -12.45 -24.01 19.35
CA ARG A 212 -12.70 -25.35 19.91
C ARG A 212 -14.18 -25.71 20.02
N GLU A 213 -15.07 -24.73 20.12
CA GLU A 213 -16.53 -24.96 20.19
C GLU A 213 -17.18 -24.95 18.80
N TYR A 214 -16.41 -24.69 17.73
CA TYR A 214 -16.88 -24.56 16.36
C TYR A 214 -18.05 -23.58 16.18
N ASP A 215 -18.10 -22.54 17.02
CA ASP A 215 -19.07 -21.47 16.89
C ASP A 215 -18.89 -20.76 15.52
N LEU A 216 -19.96 -20.77 14.73
CA LEU A 216 -19.96 -20.22 13.38
C LEU A 216 -19.60 -18.73 13.39
N LEU A 217 -20.06 -17.96 14.39
CA LEU A 217 -19.74 -16.53 14.46
C LEU A 217 -18.23 -16.31 14.60
N THR A 218 -17.60 -17.04 15.50
CA THR A 218 -16.15 -17.01 15.72
C THR A 218 -15.37 -17.36 14.45
N ILE A 219 -15.80 -18.40 13.71
CA ILE A 219 -15.17 -18.79 12.43
C ILE A 219 -15.30 -17.66 11.39
N LEU A 220 -16.47 -17.01 11.32
CA LEU A 220 -16.73 -15.89 10.42
C LEU A 220 -15.86 -14.67 10.78
N MET A 221 -15.72 -14.34 12.07
CA MET A 221 -14.86 -13.25 12.54
C MET A 221 -13.38 -13.52 12.26
N TRP A 222 -12.91 -14.74 12.52
CA TRP A 222 -11.55 -15.15 12.18
C TRP A 222 -11.28 -15.10 10.67
N THR A 223 -12.23 -15.54 9.85
CA THR A 223 -12.13 -15.46 8.39
C THR A 223 -11.98 -14.01 7.94
N SER A 224 -12.76 -13.09 8.52
CA SER A 224 -12.62 -11.65 8.28
C SER A 224 -11.23 -11.13 8.68
N ALA A 225 -10.71 -11.53 9.84
CA ALA A 225 -9.37 -11.13 10.29
C ALA A 225 -8.25 -11.61 9.34
N ILE A 226 -8.33 -12.85 8.83
CA ILE A 226 -7.37 -13.37 7.84
C ILE A 226 -7.47 -12.62 6.50
N LEU A 227 -8.68 -12.26 6.07
CA LEU A 227 -8.89 -11.47 4.85
C LEU A 227 -8.29 -10.07 4.99
N TRP A 228 -8.52 -9.38 6.11
CA TRP A 228 -7.90 -8.09 6.40
C TRP A 228 -6.38 -8.18 6.56
N LEU A 229 -5.86 -9.24 7.17
CA LEU A 229 -4.42 -9.51 7.20
C LEU A 229 -3.85 -9.63 5.78
N THR A 230 -4.55 -10.36 4.91
CA THR A 230 -4.14 -10.53 3.50
C THR A 230 -4.07 -9.20 2.76
N ASP A 231 -5.11 -8.38 2.87
CA ASP A 231 -5.14 -7.05 2.26
C ASP A 231 -4.02 -6.14 2.78
N THR A 232 -3.92 -6.04 4.10
CA THR A 232 -2.96 -5.15 4.75
C THR A 232 -1.52 -5.58 4.57
N LEU A 233 -1.23 -6.87 4.40
CA LEU A 233 0.10 -7.36 4.01
C LEU A 233 0.47 -6.92 2.60
N ASN A 234 -0.44 -7.05 1.62
CA ASN A 234 -0.17 -6.62 0.25
C ASN A 234 0.00 -5.09 0.16
N ALA A 235 -0.86 -4.34 0.86
CA ALA A 235 -0.73 -2.89 0.97
C ALA A 235 0.61 -2.50 1.63
N SER A 236 0.92 -3.08 2.78
CA SER A 236 2.16 -2.79 3.53
C SER A 236 3.41 -3.08 2.73
N MET A 237 3.47 -4.21 2.01
CA MET A 237 4.61 -4.53 1.14
C MET A 237 4.77 -3.45 0.05
N SER A 238 3.67 -2.96 -0.51
CA SER A 238 3.67 -1.95 -1.57
C SER A 238 4.17 -0.56 -1.12
N TYR A 239 3.89 -0.18 0.13
CA TYR A 239 4.31 1.10 0.72
C TYR A 239 5.68 1.04 1.39
N CYS A 240 5.98 -0.05 2.10
CA CYS A 240 7.23 -0.17 2.86
C CYS A 240 8.42 -0.47 1.94
N ILE A 241 8.22 -1.24 0.87
CA ILE A 241 9.33 -1.78 0.09
C ILE A 241 9.25 -1.27 -1.35
N GLU A 242 10.26 -0.51 -1.77
CA GLU A 242 10.46 -0.12 -3.17
C GLU A 242 11.72 -0.77 -3.72
N SER A 243 11.57 -1.75 -4.61
CA SER A 243 12.68 -2.57 -5.06
C SER A 243 12.59 -2.91 -6.55
N ARG A 244 13.76 -3.02 -7.18
CA ARG A 244 13.86 -3.53 -8.56
C ARG A 244 13.48 -5.01 -8.64
N TRP A 245 13.63 -5.75 -7.56
CA TRP A 245 13.30 -7.17 -7.48
C TRP A 245 11.80 -7.41 -7.59
N ILE A 246 11.01 -6.60 -6.90
CA ILE A 246 9.54 -6.62 -6.92
C ILE A 246 9.00 -5.90 -8.18
N GLU A 247 9.86 -5.12 -8.84
CA GLU A 247 9.54 -4.27 -9.98
C GLU A 247 8.33 -3.35 -9.70
N ASN A 248 8.37 -2.68 -8.55
CA ASN A 248 7.26 -1.87 -8.03
C ASN A 248 7.59 -0.38 -7.89
N ARG A 249 8.62 0.07 -8.59
CA ARG A 249 9.01 1.47 -8.61
C ARG A 249 7.96 2.33 -9.30
N SER A 250 7.70 3.49 -8.72
CA SER A 250 6.66 4.41 -9.23
C SER A 250 7.07 4.99 -10.58
N ARG A 251 6.26 4.77 -11.63
CA ARG A 251 6.39 5.43 -12.94
C ARG A 251 6.02 6.91 -12.85
N SER A 252 4.95 7.22 -12.12
CA SER A 252 4.54 8.59 -11.81
C SER A 252 3.84 8.68 -10.46
N ILE A 253 3.63 9.91 -10.01
CA ILE A 253 2.84 10.27 -8.83
C ILE A 253 1.93 11.44 -9.22
N ASP A 254 0.73 11.52 -8.64
CA ASP A 254 -0.15 12.66 -8.90
C ASP A 254 0.53 13.95 -8.44
N MET A 255 0.53 14.94 -9.33
CA MET A 255 1.18 16.24 -9.14
C MET A 255 0.19 17.32 -8.71
N THR A 256 -1.10 17.00 -8.69
CA THR A 256 -2.17 17.93 -8.33
C THR A 256 -2.41 17.94 -6.82
N VAL A 257 -2.74 19.11 -6.28
CA VAL A 257 -3.09 19.23 -4.85
C VAL A 257 -4.40 18.51 -4.54
N SER A 258 -5.39 18.56 -5.45
CA SER A 258 -6.69 17.91 -5.21
C SER A 258 -6.60 16.39 -5.10
N GLY A 259 -5.75 15.73 -5.89
CA GLY A 259 -5.55 14.28 -5.75
C GLY A 259 -4.94 13.90 -4.41
N TRP A 260 -4.00 14.72 -3.92
CA TRP A 260 -3.41 14.55 -2.59
C TRP A 260 -4.42 14.80 -1.47
N LEU A 261 -5.17 15.91 -1.51
CA LEU A 261 -6.14 16.23 -0.46
C LEU A 261 -7.21 15.15 -0.32
N VAL A 262 -7.81 14.71 -1.43
CA VAL A 262 -8.84 13.65 -1.42
C VAL A 262 -8.25 12.33 -0.91
N CYS A 263 -7.03 11.98 -1.35
CA CYS A 263 -6.36 10.77 -0.88
C CYS A 263 -6.08 10.86 0.63
N LEU A 264 -5.41 11.89 1.09
CA LEU A 264 -5.01 12.04 2.49
C LEU A 264 -6.21 12.12 3.43
N ALA A 265 -7.29 12.81 3.05
CA ALA A 265 -8.54 12.85 3.80
C ALA A 265 -9.18 11.46 3.99
N SER A 266 -8.84 10.49 3.13
CA SER A 266 -9.36 9.12 3.19
C SER A 266 -8.55 8.18 4.09
N TYR A 267 -7.36 8.59 4.57
CA TYR A 267 -6.44 7.73 5.31
C TYR A 267 -5.90 8.38 6.58
N ALA A 268 -5.58 7.57 7.58
CA ALA A 268 -5.01 8.05 8.83
C ALA A 268 -3.63 8.71 8.61
N PRO A 269 -3.28 9.72 9.43
CA PRO A 269 -4.08 10.28 10.54
C PRO A 269 -5.14 11.31 10.11
N LEU A 270 -5.09 11.83 8.88
CA LEU A 270 -5.98 12.94 8.47
C LEU A 270 -7.44 12.53 8.30
N ASN A 271 -7.72 11.24 8.09
CA ASN A 271 -9.09 10.72 8.13
C ASN A 271 -9.78 10.91 9.49
N ASN A 272 -9.04 11.14 10.59
CA ASN A 272 -9.65 11.46 11.89
C ASN A 272 -10.36 12.81 11.84
N ILE A 273 -9.81 13.78 11.11
CA ILE A 273 -10.46 15.08 10.87
C ILE A 273 -11.71 14.85 10.02
N THR A 274 -11.59 14.09 8.93
CA THR A 274 -12.74 13.72 8.08
C THR A 274 -13.83 13.03 8.89
N GLY A 275 -13.48 12.08 9.75
CA GLY A 275 -14.40 11.33 10.60
C GLY A 275 -15.03 12.16 11.73
N SER A 276 -14.38 13.25 12.16
CA SER A 276 -14.97 14.21 13.09
C SER A 276 -16.04 15.09 12.45
N LEU A 277 -15.92 15.37 11.14
CA LEU A 277 -16.91 16.11 10.36
C LEU A 277 -18.04 15.20 9.85
N PHE A 278 -17.69 13.98 9.46
CA PHE A 278 -18.58 13.01 8.83
C PHE A 278 -18.53 11.68 9.59
N PRO A 279 -19.49 11.43 10.50
CA PRO A 279 -19.56 10.17 11.24
C PRO A 279 -19.50 8.96 10.30
N PHE A 280 -18.58 8.05 10.57
CA PHE A 280 -18.36 6.88 9.71
C PHE A 280 -19.48 5.85 9.95
N GLY A 281 -20.24 5.52 8.89
CA GLY A 281 -21.42 4.64 8.97
C GLY A 281 -21.20 3.33 9.74
N PRO A 282 -20.15 2.55 9.45
CA PRO A 282 -19.85 1.32 10.17
C PRO A 282 -19.64 1.48 11.69
N PHE A 283 -19.38 2.68 12.21
CA PHE A 283 -19.34 2.91 13.65
C PHE A 283 -20.71 2.84 14.32
N ALA A 284 -21.81 2.94 13.57
CA ALA A 284 -23.14 2.66 14.11
C ALA A 284 -23.25 1.20 14.60
N ALA A 285 -22.69 0.25 13.83
CA ALA A 285 -22.69 -1.17 14.18
C ALA A 285 -21.84 -1.48 15.42
N SER A 286 -20.70 -0.82 15.58
CA SER A 286 -19.82 -1.07 16.73
C SER A 286 -20.23 -0.32 17.99
N LYS A 287 -20.79 0.90 17.87
CA LYS A 287 -21.25 1.68 19.02
C LYS A 287 -22.61 1.24 19.55
N TYR A 288 -23.47 0.74 18.67
CA TYR A 288 -24.84 0.36 18.99
C TYR A 288 -25.18 -1.03 18.42
N PRO A 289 -24.50 -2.09 18.90
CA PRO A 289 -24.70 -3.45 18.38
C PRO A 289 -26.15 -3.92 18.53
N ASP A 290 -26.83 -3.53 19.61
CA ASP A 290 -28.22 -3.89 19.90
C ASP A 290 -29.24 -3.21 18.96
N SER A 291 -28.81 -2.21 18.19
CA SER A 291 -29.67 -1.47 17.26
C SER A 291 -29.95 -2.20 15.95
N ILE A 292 -29.44 -3.42 15.78
CA ILE A 292 -29.73 -4.26 14.62
C ILE A 292 -31.25 -4.42 14.42
N PHE A 293 -31.73 -4.38 13.17
CA PHE A 293 -33.18 -4.41 12.90
C PHE A 293 -33.88 -5.65 13.46
N ILE A 294 -33.25 -6.81 13.30
CA ILE A 294 -33.75 -8.12 13.72
C ILE A 294 -32.69 -8.72 14.64
N GLN A 295 -33.04 -8.89 15.92
CA GLN A 295 -32.17 -9.49 16.94
C GLN A 295 -32.30 -11.02 16.92
N ASP A 296 -32.01 -11.63 15.76
CA ASP A 296 -32.02 -13.07 15.56
C ASP A 296 -30.63 -13.56 15.14
N ILE A 297 -30.21 -14.71 15.68
CA ILE A 297 -28.88 -15.26 15.42
C ILE A 297 -28.70 -15.66 13.95
N THR A 298 -29.76 -16.16 13.30
CA THR A 298 -29.73 -16.52 11.87
C THR A 298 -29.55 -15.28 11.01
N PHE A 299 -30.21 -14.18 11.39
CA PHE A 299 -30.05 -12.89 10.71
C PHE A 299 -28.63 -12.33 10.87
N ILE A 300 -28.02 -12.46 12.05
CA ILE A 300 -26.62 -12.07 12.28
C ILE A 300 -25.68 -12.90 11.39
N TYR A 301 -25.88 -14.22 11.31
CA TYR A 301 -25.11 -15.09 10.42
C TYR A 301 -25.26 -14.67 8.96
N PHE A 302 -26.47 -14.39 8.51
CA PHE A 302 -26.72 -13.92 7.14
C PHE A 302 -25.92 -12.65 6.82
N ILE A 303 -25.96 -11.65 7.71
CA ILE A 303 -25.20 -10.40 7.53
C ILE A 303 -23.69 -10.69 7.51
N LYS A 304 -23.19 -11.52 8.42
CA LYS A 304 -21.75 -11.82 8.49
C LYS A 304 -21.24 -12.61 7.29
N ILE A 305 -22.02 -13.56 6.77
CA ILE A 305 -21.70 -14.27 5.53
C ILE A 305 -21.71 -13.32 4.33
N LEU A 306 -22.67 -12.40 4.27
CA LEU A 306 -22.73 -11.38 3.23
C LEU A 306 -21.52 -10.43 3.31
N GLU A 307 -21.17 -9.96 4.51
CA GLU A 307 -20.00 -9.12 4.78
C GLU A 307 -18.71 -9.78 4.29
N ILE A 308 -18.49 -11.05 4.65
CA ILE A 308 -17.31 -11.81 4.23
C ILE A 308 -17.28 -12.01 2.73
N THR A 309 -18.44 -12.29 2.11
CA THR A 309 -18.51 -12.50 0.67
C THR A 309 -18.07 -11.23 -0.07
N VAL A 310 -18.57 -10.05 0.34
CA VAL A 310 -18.13 -8.78 -0.22
C VAL A 310 -16.65 -8.51 0.08
N LEU A 311 -16.19 -8.83 1.29
CA LEU A 311 -14.79 -8.69 1.68
C LEU A 311 -13.86 -9.56 0.83
N ILE A 312 -14.24 -10.80 0.49
CA ILE A 312 -13.47 -11.68 -0.40
C ILE A 312 -13.25 -10.98 -1.75
N PHE A 313 -14.29 -10.40 -2.34
CA PHE A 313 -14.16 -9.67 -3.61
C PHE A 313 -13.30 -8.40 -3.47
N HIS A 314 -13.41 -7.68 -2.35
CA HIS A 314 -12.57 -6.53 -2.04
C HIS A 314 -11.09 -6.91 -1.96
N VAL A 315 -10.75 -7.89 -1.12
CA VAL A 315 -9.37 -8.38 -0.94
C VAL A 315 -8.82 -8.97 -2.23
N TYR A 316 -9.64 -9.69 -2.99
CA TYR A 316 -9.25 -10.19 -4.30
C TYR A 316 -8.90 -9.05 -5.27
N ALA A 317 -9.71 -7.99 -5.33
CA ALA A 317 -9.43 -6.82 -6.18
C ALA A 317 -8.10 -6.15 -5.79
N ASP A 318 -7.92 -5.89 -4.50
CA ASP A 318 -6.75 -5.17 -3.99
C ASP A 318 -5.46 -6.01 -4.13
N CYS A 319 -5.52 -7.31 -3.82
CA CYS A 319 -4.40 -8.23 -4.04
C CYS A 319 -4.10 -8.48 -5.53
N SER A 320 -5.08 -8.35 -6.43
CA SER A 320 -4.87 -8.48 -7.87
C SER A 320 -3.99 -7.37 -8.47
N LEU A 321 -3.90 -6.22 -7.81
CA LEU A 321 -2.93 -5.15 -8.14
C LEU A 321 -1.50 -5.50 -7.70
N GLY A 322 -1.37 -6.44 -6.75
CA GLY A 322 -0.13 -6.81 -6.10
C GLY A 322 0.62 -5.57 -5.62
N PRO A 323 1.89 -5.38 -6.01
CA PRO A 323 2.70 -4.27 -5.53
C PRO A 323 2.27 -2.87 -6.06
N SER A 324 1.25 -2.82 -6.92
CA SER A 324 0.77 -1.61 -7.60
C SER A 324 -0.34 -0.87 -6.84
N ILE A 325 -0.84 -1.43 -5.74
CA ILE A 325 -1.94 -0.88 -4.92
C ILE A 325 -1.65 0.48 -4.26
N ALA A 326 -0.38 0.91 -4.23
CA ALA A 326 -0.01 2.16 -3.57
C ALA A 326 -0.72 3.37 -4.19
N ASN A 327 -1.53 4.06 -3.39
CA ASN A 327 -2.34 5.21 -3.73
C ASN A 327 -1.50 6.31 -4.38
N ILE A 328 -2.17 7.18 -5.16
CA ILE A 328 -1.62 8.38 -5.84
C ILE A 328 -0.41 8.14 -6.74
N THR A 329 0.05 6.90 -6.88
CA THR A 329 1.17 6.51 -7.72
C THR A 329 0.72 5.60 -8.84
N PHE A 330 1.35 5.74 -10.00
CA PHE A 330 1.20 4.77 -11.07
C PHE A 330 2.45 3.92 -11.15
N LYS A 331 2.31 2.61 -10.93
CA LYS A 331 3.41 1.63 -10.99
C LYS A 331 3.26 0.71 -12.20
N LYS A 332 2.16 -0.05 -12.24
CA LYS A 332 1.79 -0.95 -13.33
C LYS A 332 0.28 -0.95 -13.48
N LEU A 333 -0.19 -1.15 -14.71
CA LEU A 333 -1.60 -1.28 -15.03
C LEU A 333 -2.04 -2.75 -14.94
N GLN A 334 -3.14 -3.00 -14.23
CA GLN A 334 -3.84 -4.28 -14.20
C GLN A 334 -5.14 -4.17 -15.01
N THR A 335 -5.36 -5.11 -15.92
CA THR A 335 -6.55 -5.13 -16.80
C THR A 335 -7.24 -6.49 -16.83
N ARG A 336 -6.76 -7.46 -16.03
CA ARG A 336 -7.28 -8.83 -15.94
C ARG A 336 -8.04 -9.03 -14.63
N GLY A 337 -8.87 -10.07 -14.57
CA GLY A 337 -9.72 -10.36 -13.42
C GLY A 337 -10.87 -9.36 -13.31
N LEU A 338 -11.18 -8.89 -12.09
CA LEU A 338 -12.26 -7.91 -11.86
C LEU A 338 -12.01 -6.58 -12.60
N TYR A 339 -10.73 -6.21 -12.79
CA TYR A 339 -10.34 -5.04 -13.59
C TYR A 339 -10.68 -5.19 -15.08
N GLY A 340 -11.01 -6.39 -15.56
CA GLY A 340 -11.54 -6.58 -16.92
C GLY A 340 -13.02 -6.23 -17.06
N ILE A 341 -13.75 -6.10 -15.94
CA ILE A 341 -15.20 -5.88 -15.90
C ILE A 341 -15.51 -4.42 -15.55
N ILE A 342 -14.89 -3.91 -14.48
CA ILE A 342 -15.05 -2.53 -13.99
C ILE A 342 -13.67 -1.93 -13.70
N ARG A 343 -13.53 -0.60 -13.82
CA ARG A 343 -12.24 0.08 -13.63
C ARG A 343 -11.79 0.18 -12.18
N HIS A 344 -12.73 0.27 -11.23
CA HIS A 344 -12.46 0.49 -9.80
C HIS A 344 -13.11 -0.56 -8.88
N PRO A 345 -12.83 -1.87 -9.06
CA PRO A 345 -13.46 -2.92 -8.26
C PRO A 345 -13.18 -2.79 -6.78
N GLY A 346 -11.95 -2.45 -6.38
CA GLY A 346 -11.60 -2.25 -4.96
C GLY A 346 -12.46 -1.18 -4.29
N THR A 347 -12.68 -0.04 -4.96
CA THR A 347 -13.58 1.02 -4.46
C THR A 347 -15.03 0.55 -4.41
N THR A 348 -15.53 -0.14 -5.44
CA THR A 348 -16.90 -0.67 -5.48
C THR A 348 -17.18 -1.61 -4.30
N PHE A 349 -16.36 -2.65 -4.13
CA PHE A 349 -16.57 -3.64 -3.08
C PHE A 349 -16.35 -3.06 -1.69
N LYS A 350 -15.45 -2.08 -1.53
CA LYS A 350 -15.27 -1.38 -0.26
C LYS A 350 -16.48 -0.54 0.14
N LEU A 351 -17.07 0.20 -0.79
CA LEU A 351 -18.29 0.96 -0.53
C LEU A 351 -19.47 0.01 -0.23
N LEU A 352 -19.60 -1.07 -1.00
CA LEU A 352 -20.61 -2.10 -0.74
C LEU A 352 -20.44 -2.74 0.64
N LEU A 353 -19.19 -3.02 1.05
CA LEU A 353 -18.88 -3.58 2.37
C LEU A 353 -19.39 -2.66 3.48
N TRP A 354 -19.16 -1.35 3.37
CA TRP A 354 -19.62 -0.39 4.38
C TRP A 354 -21.15 -0.30 4.44
N TRP A 355 -21.83 -0.40 3.30
CA TRP A 355 -23.29 -0.50 3.25
C TRP A 355 -23.80 -1.77 3.95
N VAL A 356 -23.17 -2.92 3.72
CA VAL A 356 -23.53 -4.18 4.39
C VAL A 356 -23.24 -4.10 5.89
N GLN A 357 -22.12 -3.51 6.29
CA GLN A 357 -21.74 -3.38 7.71
C GLN A 357 -22.67 -2.46 8.51
N ALA A 358 -23.20 -1.40 7.89
CA ALA A 358 -23.95 -0.37 8.60
C ALA A 358 -25.46 -0.41 8.34
N GLY A 359 -25.89 -0.80 7.14
CA GLY A 359 -27.26 -0.64 6.65
C GLY A 359 -28.32 -1.42 7.43
N PHE A 360 -27.92 -2.45 8.19
CA PHE A 360 -28.83 -3.28 9.00
C PHE A 360 -29.02 -2.79 10.44
N TYR A 361 -28.45 -1.65 10.82
CA TYR A 361 -28.56 -1.06 12.16
C TYR A 361 -29.45 0.18 12.14
N ARG A 362 -30.40 0.27 13.07
CA ARG A 362 -31.34 1.41 13.16
C ARG A 362 -30.61 2.74 13.35
N GLU A 363 -29.55 2.74 14.16
CA GLU A 363 -28.76 3.96 14.44
C GLU A 363 -28.03 4.50 13.20
N PHE A 364 -27.72 3.66 12.21
CA PHE A 364 -27.12 4.10 10.95
C PHE A 364 -28.04 5.04 10.16
N TRP A 365 -29.36 4.86 10.26
CA TRP A 365 -30.35 5.62 9.51
C TRP A 365 -30.66 6.99 10.11
N ARG A 366 -30.04 7.33 11.24
CA ARG A 366 -30.04 8.70 11.74
C ARG A 366 -29.32 9.62 10.77
N PHE A 367 -29.77 10.87 10.73
CA PHE A 367 -29.28 11.85 9.75
C PHE A 367 -27.76 12.04 9.80
N ASP A 368 -27.17 12.05 10.99
CA ASP A 368 -25.74 12.20 11.22
C ASP A 368 -24.90 11.07 10.57
N PHE A 369 -25.26 9.81 10.83
CA PHE A 369 -24.57 8.65 10.24
C PHE A 369 -24.85 8.49 8.75
N LEU A 370 -26.10 8.67 8.31
CA LEU A 370 -26.45 8.55 6.90
C LEU A 370 -25.75 9.64 6.06
N PHE A 371 -25.79 10.90 6.52
CA PHE A 371 -25.08 11.99 5.87
C PHE A 371 -23.57 11.76 5.84
N GLY A 372 -22.99 11.39 6.99
CA GLY A 372 -21.57 11.07 7.08
C GLY A 372 -21.18 9.95 6.11
N HIS A 373 -21.95 8.88 6.05
CA HIS A 373 -21.75 7.76 5.13
C HIS A 373 -21.81 8.18 3.66
N LEU A 374 -22.78 9.02 3.27
CA LEU A 374 -22.84 9.58 1.91
C LEU A 374 -21.61 10.43 1.58
N MET A 375 -21.11 11.23 2.52
CA MET A 375 -19.88 12.01 2.34
C MET A 375 -18.66 11.12 2.17
N TRP A 376 -18.57 10.00 2.90
CA TRP A 376 -17.53 8.99 2.70
C TRP A 376 -17.61 8.32 1.31
N ASN A 377 -18.82 8.02 0.83
CA ASN A 377 -19.02 7.49 -0.53
C ASN A 377 -18.54 8.51 -1.59
N ILE A 378 -18.92 9.79 -1.45
CA ILE A 378 -18.46 10.87 -2.34
C ILE A 378 -16.94 10.98 -2.30
N LEU A 379 -16.31 10.97 -1.12
CA LEU A 379 -14.87 11.09 -0.98
C LEU A 379 -14.12 9.96 -1.72
N TYR A 380 -14.61 8.72 -1.62
CA TYR A 380 -14.00 7.57 -2.30
C TYR A 380 -14.25 7.57 -3.83
N ILE A 381 -15.41 8.06 -4.27
CA ILE A 381 -15.68 8.29 -5.70
C ILE A 381 -14.74 9.38 -6.25
N LEU A 382 -14.59 10.49 -5.53
CA LEU A 382 -13.65 11.55 -5.88
C LEU A 382 -12.22 11.01 -5.96
N ARG A 383 -11.83 10.12 -5.05
CA ARG A 383 -10.52 9.47 -5.07
C ARG A 383 -10.30 8.72 -6.38
N ALA A 384 -11.24 7.85 -6.76
CA ALA A 384 -11.18 7.12 -8.02
C ALA A 384 -11.15 8.06 -9.24
N ILE A 385 -11.93 9.15 -9.25
CA ILE A 385 -11.92 10.14 -10.34
C ILE A 385 -10.57 10.87 -10.43
N THR A 386 -10.00 11.28 -9.30
CA THR A 386 -8.67 11.93 -9.28
C THR A 386 -7.56 10.99 -9.77
N GLU A 387 -7.68 9.70 -9.46
CA GLU A 387 -6.82 8.64 -9.97
C GLU A 387 -7.00 8.46 -11.48
N GLU A 388 -8.22 8.35 -12.01
CA GLU A 388 -8.45 8.27 -13.48
C GLU A 388 -7.87 9.47 -14.21
N ARG A 389 -7.99 10.68 -13.65
CA ARG A 389 -7.38 11.89 -14.23
C ARG A 389 -5.86 11.81 -14.24
N HIS A 390 -5.25 11.23 -13.20
CA HIS A 390 -3.80 10.98 -13.18
C HIS A 390 -3.41 9.95 -14.25
N LEU A 391 -4.12 8.82 -14.29
CA LEU A 391 -3.84 7.69 -15.16
C LEU A 391 -4.15 7.97 -16.64
N GLY A 392 -5.12 8.83 -16.94
CA GLY A 392 -5.52 9.23 -18.30
C GLY A 392 -4.41 9.89 -19.13
N LYS A 393 -3.33 10.32 -18.47
CA LYS A 393 -2.10 10.82 -19.11
C LYS A 393 -1.36 9.71 -19.87
N PHE A 394 -1.54 8.45 -19.49
CA PHE A 394 -0.87 7.30 -20.10
C PHE A 394 -1.72 6.69 -21.22
N GLU A 395 -1.08 6.41 -22.35
CA GLU A 395 -1.74 5.79 -23.51
C GLU A 395 -2.36 4.43 -23.19
N GLU A 396 -1.61 3.58 -22.47
CA GLU A 396 -2.06 2.27 -22.02
C GLU A 396 -3.34 2.33 -21.17
N TYR A 397 -3.54 3.41 -20.41
CA TYR A 397 -4.78 3.62 -19.64
C TYR A 397 -5.93 4.12 -20.52
N ARG A 398 -5.65 4.97 -21.51
CA ARG A 398 -6.68 5.41 -22.47
C ARG A 398 -7.20 4.25 -23.31
N GLU A 399 -6.34 3.32 -23.71
CA GLU A 399 -6.76 2.07 -24.36
C GLU A 399 -7.60 1.19 -23.45
N TYR A 400 -7.24 1.12 -22.16
CA TYR A 400 -7.99 0.37 -21.17
C TYR A 400 -9.41 0.92 -20.96
N ILE A 401 -9.58 2.25 -20.87
CA ILE A 401 -10.90 2.90 -20.78
C ILE A 401 -11.80 2.53 -21.97
N LYS A 402 -11.24 2.42 -23.18
CA LYS A 402 -12.00 2.02 -24.37
C LYS A 402 -12.53 0.59 -24.28
N LYS A 403 -11.78 -0.30 -23.62
CA LYS A 403 -12.16 -1.72 -23.43
C LYS A 403 -13.12 -1.90 -22.26
N VAL A 404 -12.83 -1.27 -21.13
CA VAL A 404 -13.61 -1.39 -19.89
C VAL A 404 -14.34 -0.07 -19.66
N LYS A 405 -15.60 -0.02 -20.12
CA LYS A 405 -16.41 1.20 -20.13
C LYS A 405 -16.91 1.60 -18.75
N TYR A 406 -17.16 0.64 -17.87
CA TYR A 406 -17.82 0.83 -16.58
C TYR A 406 -16.82 1.22 -15.48
N ARG A 407 -17.13 2.27 -14.69
CA ARG A 407 -16.27 2.68 -13.56
C ARG A 407 -16.42 1.76 -12.36
N PHE A 408 -17.63 1.68 -11.83
CA PHE A 408 -17.91 1.08 -10.53
C PHE A 408 -18.91 -0.05 -10.62
N ILE A 409 -20.02 0.16 -11.32
CA ILE A 409 -21.12 -0.80 -11.45
C ILE A 409 -21.13 -1.29 -12.89
N PRO A 410 -21.11 -2.62 -13.14
CA PRO A 410 -21.29 -3.14 -14.49
C PRO A 410 -22.53 -2.54 -15.14
N TRP A 411 -22.45 -2.18 -16.42
CA TRP A 411 -23.56 -1.61 -17.18
C TRP A 411 -23.90 -0.14 -16.85
N VAL A 412 -23.21 0.50 -15.90
CA VAL A 412 -23.31 1.94 -15.61
C VAL A 412 -21.99 2.62 -15.98
N VAL A 413 -22.07 3.62 -16.87
CA VAL A 413 -20.88 4.30 -17.44
C VAL A 413 -20.26 5.30 -16.47
#